data_AF-A0A967IER1-F1
#
_entry.id   AF-A0A967IER1-F1
#
_cell.length_a   1.000
_cell.length_b   1.000
_cell.length_c   1.000
_cell.angle_alpha   90.00
_cell.angle_beta   90.00
_cell.angle_gamma   90.00
#
_symmetry.space_group_name_H-M   'P 1'
#
loop_
_entity.id
_entity.type
_entity.pdbx_description
1 polymer ?
#
loop_
_entity_poly.entity_id
_entity_poly.type
_entity_poly.pdbx_seq_one_letter_code
_entity_poly.pdbx_strand_id
1 'polypeptide(L)' 'DAARVAFMANATEAINTGLFGMLKAGDRVVTTTMEHNAVTRPLRALQERGVEV' A
#
# COMPACT_ATOMS: atom_id res chain seq x y z
N ASP A 1 5.08 -16.47 -14.01
CA ASP A 1 5.23 -15.73 -15.26
C ASP A 1 6.09 -14.49 -14.99
N ALA A 2 7.24 -14.37 -15.66
CA ALA A 2 8.15 -13.25 -15.49
C ALA A 2 7.52 -11.90 -15.84
N ALA A 3 6.45 -11.91 -16.66
CA ALA A 3 5.69 -10.70 -16.99
C ALA A 3 4.96 -10.06 -15.80
N ARG A 4 4.91 -10.72 -14.63
CA ARG A 4 4.27 -10.20 -13.41
C ARG A 4 5.25 -9.65 -12.38
N VAL A 5 6.54 -9.54 -12.71
CA VAL A 5 7.58 -8.99 -11.84
C VAL A 5 7.92 -7.57 -12.30
N ALA A 6 7.83 -6.61 -11.39
CA ALA A 6 8.26 -5.23 -11.62
C ALA A 6 9.38 -4.87 -10.64
N PHE A 7 10.51 -4.39 -11.17
CA PHE A 7 11.61 -3.88 -10.37
C PHE A 7 11.35 -2.42 -9.97
N MET A 8 11.69 -2.10 -8.72
CA MET A 8 11.51 -0.76 -8.12
C MET A 8 12.83 -0.36 -7.45
N ALA A 9 13.04 0.93 -7.19
CA ALA A 9 14.30 1.41 -6.63
C ALA A 9 14.54 0.90 -5.20
N ASN A 10 13.47 0.59 -4.45
CA ASN A 10 13.53 -0.05 -3.14
C ASN A 10 12.16 -0.61 -2.72
N ALA A 11 12.12 -1.31 -1.58
CA ALA A 11 10.90 -1.91 -1.03
C ALA A 11 9.84 -0.86 -0.65
N THR A 12 10.25 0.30 -0.12
CA THR A 12 9.32 1.37 0.24
C THR A 12 8.58 1.87 -1.00
N GLU A 13 9.28 2.11 -2.11
CA GLU A 13 8.66 2.51 -3.37
C GLU A 13 7.70 1.42 -3.87
N ALA A 14 8.13 0.15 -3.90
CA ALA A 14 7.28 -0.96 -4.33
C ALA A 14 5.96 -1.07 -3.53
N ILE A 15 6.04 -0.93 -2.20
CA ILE A 15 4.88 -0.93 -1.31
C ILE A 15 3.94 0.24 -1.63
N ASN A 16 4.49 1.45 -1.80
CA ASN A 16 3.69 2.62 -2.12
C ASN A 16 3.01 2.49 -3.50
N THR A 17 3.72 1.99 -4.51
CA THR A 17 3.14 1.72 -5.83
C THR A 17 1.98 0.74 -5.73
N GLY A 18 2.12 -0.34 -4.97
CA GLY A 18 1.05 -1.32 -4.75
C GLY A 18 -0.16 -0.71 -4.03
N LEU A 19 0.05 -0.08 -2.87
CA LEU A 19 -1.03 0.45 -2.05
C LEU A 19 -1.79 1.58 -2.74
N PHE A 20 -1.09 2.60 -3.25
CA PHE A 20 -1.73 3.74 -3.91
C PHE A 20 -2.24 3.44 -5.32
N GLY A 21 -1.66 2.44 -6.00
CA GLY A 21 -2.12 2.01 -7.31
C GLY A 21 -3.36 1.13 -7.27
N MET A 22 -3.55 0.36 -6.18
CA MET A 22 -4.66 -0.59 -6.06
C MET A 22 -5.86 -0.01 -5.30
N LEU A 23 -5.65 0.72 -4.21
CA LEU A 23 -6.72 1.14 -3.30
C LEU A 23 -7.36 2.48 -3.73
N LYS A 24 -8.68 2.54 -3.62
CA LYS A 24 -9.52 3.70 -3.93
C LYS A 24 -10.46 4.03 -2.77
N ALA A 25 -11.00 5.24 -2.76
CA ALA A 25 -11.99 5.64 -1.75
C ALA A 25 -13.18 4.67 -1.73
N GLY A 26 -13.57 4.24 -0.53
CA GLY A 26 -14.61 3.22 -0.31
C GLY A 26 -14.09 1.78 -0.22
N ASP A 27 -12.82 1.52 -0.59
CA ASP A 27 -12.22 0.21 -0.41
C ASP A 27 -11.89 -0.04 1.06
N ARG A 28 -11.81 -1.33 1.42
CA ARG A 28 -11.36 -1.80 2.73
C ARG A 28 -10.10 -2.65 2.58
N VAL A 29 -9.12 -2.39 3.43
CA VAL A 29 -7.89 -3.18 3.54
C VAL A 29 -7.74 -3.69 4.96
N VAL A 30 -7.21 -4.90 5.13
CA VAL A 30 -6.93 -5.50 6.43
C VAL A 30 -5.42 -5.55 6.61
N THR A 31 -4.94 -5.13 7.77
CA THR A 31 -3.50 -5.08 8.09
C THR A 31 -3.23 -5.58 9.50
N THR A 32 -1.96 -5.81 9.83
CA THR A 32 -1.53 -6.18 11.19
C THR A 32 -1.06 -4.96 11.98
N THR A 33 -1.01 -5.07 13.31
CA THR A 33 -0.53 -3.99 14.18
C THR A 33 0.99 -3.84 14.18
N MET A 34 1.73 -4.81 13.63
CA MET A 34 3.19 -4.87 13.65
C MET A 34 3.84 -4.58 12.28
N GLU A 35 3.10 -3.97 11.36
CA GLU A 35 3.63 -3.61 10.05
C GLU A 35 4.76 -2.57 10.13
N HIS A 36 5.71 -2.68 9.21
CA HIS A 36 6.77 -1.70 9.05
C HIS A 36 6.19 -0.31 8.72
N ASN A 37 6.88 0.75 9.13
CA ASN A 37 6.44 2.13 8.89
C ASN A 37 6.23 2.46 7.40
N ALA A 38 6.91 1.74 6.51
CA ALA A 38 6.72 1.84 5.05
C ALA A 38 5.33 1.40 4.57
N VAL A 39 4.57 0.66 5.38
CA VAL A 39 3.18 0.24 5.14
C VAL A 39 2.22 1.10 5.97
N THR A 40 2.48 1.24 7.27
CA THR A 40 1.59 1.93 8.21
C THR A 40 1.37 3.41 7.85
N ARG A 41 2.41 4.12 7.42
CA ARG A 41 2.28 5.54 7.05
C ARG A 41 1.45 5.75 5.77
N PRO A 42 1.69 5.01 4.67
CA PRO A 42 0.81 5.07 3.49
C PRO A 42 -0.63 4.69 3.77
N LEU A 43 -0.88 3.65 4.58
CA LEU A 43 -2.24 3.26 4.94
C LEU A 43 -2.99 4.37 5.67
N ARG A 44 -2.35 5.10 6.58
CA ARG A 44 -2.94 6.29 7.23
C ARG A 44 -3.28 7.39 6.22
N ALA A 45 -2.38 7.66 5.27
CA ALA A 45 -2.67 8.64 4.21
C ALA A 45 -3.82 8.19 3.28
N LEU A 46 -3.97 6.88 3.08
CA LEU A 46 -5.11 6.31 2.33
C LEU A 46 -6.41 6.35 3.15
N GLN A 47 -6.36 6.23 4.48
CA GLN A 47 -7.53 6.47 5.34
C GLN A 47 -8.09 7.87 5.17
N GLU A 48 -7.21 8.89 5.14
CA GLU A 48 -7.61 10.28 4.86
C GLU A 48 -8.24 10.46 3.47
N ARG A 49 -7.96 9.54 2.54
CA ARG A 49 -8.54 9.48 1.19
C ARG A 49 -9.78 8.58 1.10
N GLY A 50 -10.32 8.13 2.23
CA GLY A 50 -11.57 7.38 2.31
C GLY A 50 -11.42 5.87 2.18
N VAL A 51 -10.22 5.31 2.39
CA VAL A 51 -10.02 3.85 2.52
C VAL A 51 -10.26 3.43 3.96
N GLU A 52 -11.01 2.36 4.20
CA GLU A 52 -11.12 1.75 5.53
C GLU A 52 -9.91 0.83 5.75
N VAL A 53 -9.15 1.04 6.82
CA VAL A 53 -7.99 0.21 7.21
C VAL A 53 -8.24 -0.43 8.57
#